data_AF-A0A847A7Y8-F1
#
_entry.id   AF-A0A847A7Y8-F1
#
_cell.length_a   1.000
_cell.length_b   1.000
_cell.length_c   1.000
_cell.angle_alpha   90.00
_cell.angle_beta   90.00
_cell.angle_gamma   90.00
#
_symmetry.space_group_name_H-M   'P 1'
#
loop_
_entity.id
_entity.type
_entity.pdbx_description
1 polymer ?
#
loop_
_entity_poly.entity_id
_entity_poly.type
_entity_poly.pdbx_seq_one_letter_code
_entity_poly.pdbx_strand_id
1 'polypeptide(L)' 'MKEFKFAFTTTMIYILLSCAISYFLGYNKPIEEIPIIWGMPSWILFGVVIPWIAMVLLTIVYGFFVMEGDED' A
#
# COMPACT_ATOMS: atom_id res chain seq x y z
N MET A 1 -5.66 -13.77 17.82
CA MET A 1 -6.12 -12.35 17.99
C MET A 1 -5.02 -11.34 17.65
N LYS A 2 -3.74 -11.69 17.87
CA LYS A 2 -2.58 -10.84 17.58
C LYS A 2 -2.37 -10.65 16.07
N GLU A 3 -2.58 -11.72 15.32
CA GLU A 3 -2.48 -11.84 13.86
C GLU A 3 -3.52 -10.93 13.20
N PHE A 4 -4.77 -11.01 13.68
CA PHE A 4 -5.86 -10.15 13.22
C PHE A 4 -5.55 -8.66 13.49
N LYS A 5 -5.06 -8.31 14.69
CA LYS A 5 -4.68 -6.93 15.00
C LYS A 5 -3.55 -6.45 14.09
N PHE A 6 -2.53 -7.27 13.85
CA PHE A 6 -1.44 -6.94 12.93
C PHE A 6 -1.96 -6.69 11.51
N ALA A 7 -2.75 -7.60 10.96
CA ALA A 7 -3.34 -7.46 9.62
C ALA A 7 -4.23 -6.21 9.53
N PHE A 8 -5.07 -5.97 10.53
CA PHE A 8 -5.95 -4.80 10.56
C PHE A 8 -5.16 -3.50 10.61
N THR A 9 -4.19 -3.37 11.51
CA THR A 9 -3.38 -2.15 11.67
C THR A 9 -2.54 -1.87 10.42
N THR A 10 -1.88 -2.89 9.86
CA THR A 10 -1.07 -2.71 8.63
C THR A 10 -1.93 -2.34 7.43
N THR A 11 -3.11 -2.96 7.29
CA THR A 11 -4.08 -2.60 6.23
C THR A 11 -4.60 -1.18 6.38
N MET A 12 -4.89 -0.74 7.61
CA MET A 12 -5.36 0.63 7.86
C MET A 12 -4.28 1.66 7.50
N ILE A 13 -3.02 1.41 7.89
CA ILE A 13 -1.89 2.26 7.54
C ILE A 13 -1.72 2.31 6.01
N TYR A 14 -1.79 1.16 5.34
CA TYR A 14 -1.73 1.08 3.88
C TYR A 14 -2.80 1.93 3.20
N ILE A 15 -4.06 1.81 3.63
CA ILE A 15 -5.18 2.58 3.06
C ILE A 15 -4.95 4.08 3.28
N LEU A 16 -4.59 4.49 4.50
CA LEU A 16 -4.36 5.89 4.82
C LEU A 16 -3.22 6.50 4.01
N LEU A 17 -2.10 5.79 3.87
CA LEU A 17 -0.96 6.22 3.06
C LEU A 17 -1.35 6.32 1.58
N SER A 18 -2.05 5.31 1.06
CA SER A 18 -2.47 5.27 -0.34
C SER A 18 -3.38 6.44 -0.67
N CYS A 19 -4.39 6.69 0.18
CA CYS A 19 -5.30 7.83 0.04
C CYS A 19 -4.57 9.17 0.17
N ALA A 20 -3.70 9.33 1.17
CA ALA A 20 -2.97 10.58 1.39
C ALA A 20 -2.04 10.92 0.21
N ILE A 21 -1.24 9.96 -0.24
CA ILE A 21 -0.31 10.16 -1.38
C ILE A 21 -1.10 10.46 -2.65
N SER A 22 -2.17 9.70 -2.92
CA SER A 22 -3.02 9.94 -4.08
C SER A 22 -3.67 11.32 -4.03
N TYR A 23 -4.09 11.77 -2.84
CA TYR A 23 -4.65 13.10 -2.64
C TYR A 23 -3.64 14.19 -2.98
N PHE A 24 -2.44 14.15 -2.40
CA PHE A 24 -1.42 15.18 -2.64
C PHE A 24 -0.89 15.20 -4.08
N LEU A 25 -0.85 14.05 -4.75
CA LEU A 25 -0.28 13.93 -6.09
C LEU A 25 -1.30 14.05 -7.24
N GLY A 26 -2.59 13.85 -6.98
CA GLY A 26 -3.60 13.80 -8.04
C GLY A 26 -4.87 14.60 -7.77
N TYR A 27 -5.23 14.88 -6.52
CA TYR A 27 -6.52 15.48 -6.22
C TYR A 27 -6.53 16.99 -6.50
N ASN A 28 -7.58 17.47 -7.19
CA ASN A 28 -7.73 18.85 -7.63
C ASN A 28 -6.55 19.44 -8.42
N LYS A 29 -5.71 18.58 -9.02
CA LYS A 29 -4.64 19.01 -9.93
C LYS A 29 -5.12 18.97 -11.37
N PRO A 30 -4.77 19.97 -12.21
CA PRO A 30 -4.98 19.89 -13.66
C PRO A 30 -4.32 18.64 -14.23
N ILE A 31 -4.95 18.01 -15.23
CA ILE A 31 -4.47 16.75 -15.81
C ILE A 31 -3.10 16.95 -16.45
N GLU A 32 -2.85 18.13 -17.02
CA GLU A 32 -1.61 18.52 -17.68
C GLU A 32 -0.44 18.61 -16.71
N GLU A 33 -0.71 18.82 -15.41
CA GLU A 33 0.29 18.91 -14.36
C GLU A 33 0.62 17.55 -13.71
N ILE A 34 -0.13 16.49 -14.03
CA ILE A 34 0.08 15.16 -13.46
C ILE A 34 1.13 14.43 -14.30
N PRO A 35 2.35 14.18 -13.78
CA PRO A 35 3.38 13.48 -14.53
C PRO A 35 2.95 12.05 -14.85
N ILE A 36 3.18 11.64 -16.10
CA ILE A 36 3.03 10.25 -16.52
C ILE A 36 4.38 9.55 -16.40
N ILE A 37 4.45 8.51 -15.58
CA ILE A 37 5.65 7.70 -15.36
C ILE A 37 5.30 6.26 -15.73
N TRP A 38 6.08 5.68 -16.65
CA TRP A 38 5.86 4.32 -17.16
C TRP A 38 4.43 4.08 -17.68
N GLY A 39 3.85 5.10 -18.33
CA GLY A 39 2.50 5.03 -18.88
C GLY A 39 1.36 5.22 -17.85
N MET A 40 1.68 5.48 -16.59
CA MET A 40 0.70 5.72 -15.53
C MET A 40 0.84 7.11 -14.90
N PRO A 41 -0.26 7.74 -14.49
CA PRO A 41 -0.22 8.91 -13.62
C PRO A 41 0.62 8.67 -12.36
N SER A 42 1.43 9.66 -11.97
CA SER A 42 2.32 9.57 -10.81
C SER A 42 1.58 9.19 -9.52
N TRP A 43 0.37 9.71 -9.31
CA TRP A 43 -0.44 9.38 -8.14
C TRP A 43 -0.87 7.91 -8.11
N ILE A 44 -1.05 7.25 -9.26
CA ILE A 44 -1.31 5.79 -9.33
C ILE A 44 -0.04 5.04 -8.94
N LEU A 45 1.10 5.42 -9.51
CA LEU A 45 2.36 4.73 -9.25
C LEU A 45 2.75 4.81 -7.76
N PHE A 46 2.77 6.02 -7.20
CA PHE A 46 3.22 6.26 -5.83
C PHE A 46 2.13 6.04 -4.78
N GLY A 47 0.87 6.30 -5.12
CA GLY A 47 -0.27 6.19 -4.20
C GLY A 47 -0.96 4.84 -4.22
N VAL A 48 -0.72 3.98 -5.21
CA VAL A 48 -1.38 2.67 -5.31
C VAL A 48 -0.36 1.55 -5.53
N VAL A 49 0.40 1.60 -6.63
CA VAL A 49 1.26 0.47 -7.04
C VAL A 49 2.37 0.20 -6.03
N ILE A 50 3.14 1.22 -5.64
CA ILE A 50 4.24 1.05 -4.68
C ILE A 50 3.71 0.62 -3.29
N PRO A 51 2.68 1.27 -2.71
CA PRO A 51 2.07 0.80 -1.47
C PRO A 51 1.54 -0.63 -1.53
N TRP A 52 0.95 -1.05 -2.67
CA TRP A 52 0.48 -2.41 -2.86
C TRP A 52 1.64 -3.42 -2.88
N ILE A 53 2.71 -3.15 -3.62
CA ILE A 53 3.92 -4.00 -3.62
C ILE A 53 4.48 -4.11 -2.20
N ALA A 54 4.56 -3.00 -1.46
CA ALA A 54 5.04 -3.00 -0.08
C ALA A 54 4.15 -3.89 0.81
N MET A 55 2.82 -3.85 0.65
CA MET A 55 1.91 -4.73 1.38
C MET A 55 2.08 -6.20 1.00
N VAL A 56 2.23 -6.51 -0.28
CA VAL A 56 2.50 -7.89 -0.74
C VAL A 56 3.77 -8.42 -0.08
N LEU A 57 4.87 -7.67 -0.15
CA LEU A 57 6.13 -8.05 0.48
C LEU A 57 5.99 -8.22 2.00
N LEU A 58 5.31 -7.30 2.67
CA LEU A 58 5.03 -7.40 4.10
C LEU A 58 4.24 -8.66 4.43
N THR A 59 3.20 -8.99 3.65
CA THR A 59 2.40 -10.20 3.88
C THR A 59 3.17 -11.48 3.58
N ILE A 60 4.06 -11.49 2.59
CA ILE A 60 4.97 -12.61 2.32
C ILE A 60 5.90 -12.82 3.51
N VAL A 61 6.57 -11.75 3.96
CA VAL A 61 7.50 -11.83 5.10
C VAL A 61 6.76 -12.29 6.35
N TYR A 62 5.60 -11.71 6.62
CA TYR A 62 4.80 -12.06 7.79
C TYR A 62 4.33 -13.52 7.71
N GLY A 63 3.75 -13.95 6.59
CA GLY A 63 3.20 -15.29 6.43
C GLY A 63 4.25 -16.40 6.47
N PHE A 64 5.44 -16.19 5.90
CA PHE A 64 6.46 -17.23 5.84
C PHE A 64 7.43 -17.25 7.02
N PHE A 65 7.64 -16.13 7.71
CA PHE A 65 8.71 -16.01 8.71
C PHE A 65 8.25 -15.54 10.10
N VAL A 66 7.04 -14.99 10.22
CA VAL A 66 6.57 -14.41 11.50
C VAL A 66 5.32 -15.12 12.03
N MET A 67 4.43 -15.53 11.13
CA MET A 67 3.27 -16.32 11.49
C MET A 67 3.76 -17.73 11.84
N GLU A 68 3.78 -18.02 13.14
CA GLU A 68 3.88 -19.40 13.60
C GLU A 68 2.64 -20.12 13.06
N GLY A 69 2.86 -21.12 12.21
CA GLY A 69 1.78 -22.04 11.87
C GLY A 69 1.35 -22.74 13.15
N ASP A 70 0.05 -23.04 13.26
CA ASP A 70 -0.45 -23.97 14.28
C ASP A 70 0.06 -25.39 13.93
N GLU A 71 1.38 -25.60 14.01
CA GLU A 71 2.00 -26.93 13.99
C GLU A 71 2.18 -27.35 15.47
N ASP A 72 1.16 -28.06 15.94
CA ASP A 72 0.97 -28.78 17.22
C ASP A 72 0.82 -27.98 18.53
#